data_AF-A0A1G4EPK0-F1
#
_entry.id   AF-A0A1G4EPK0-F1
#
_cell.length_a   1.000
_cell.length_b   1.000
_cell.length_c   1.000
_cell.angle_alpha   90.00
_cell.angle_beta   90.00
_cell.angle_gamma   90.00
#
_symmetry.space_group_name_H-M   'P 1'
#
loop_
_entity.id
_entity.type
_entity.pdbx_description
1 polymer ?
#
loop_
_entity_poly.entity_id
_entity_poly.type
_entity_poly.pdbx_seq_one_letter_code
_entity_poly.pdbx_strand_id
1 'polypeptide(L)'
;MEKYVDNNLSNTIAYLSEYLEDIELMVSEDTYSILYTIKNQGGADLYYEGRNPKDSFNNEELESSWREIPESIRNFYENVHNGFYDYTSESMGLMPLEAITYFGDDDLEWGIIDELEEPIRINLKTSFGFFSNGMGSYIAIDYENCKNNNATFWSAKSQPKYNVHFWNFVDEWIVIGFE
;
A
#
# COMPACT_ATOMS: atom_id res chain seq x y z
N MET A 1 -13.34 9.80 -0.50
CA MET A 1 -12.86 8.41 -0.36
C MET A 1 -13.98 7.42 -0.75
N GLU A 2 -15.12 7.43 -0.07
CA GLU A 2 -16.25 6.48 -0.24
C GLU A 2 -16.60 6.10 -1.70
N LYS A 3 -16.85 7.07 -2.58
CA LYS A 3 -17.25 6.81 -3.99
C LYS A 3 -16.32 5.85 -4.77
N TYR A 4 -15.03 5.81 -4.46
CA TYR A 4 -14.03 5.07 -5.24
C TYR A 4 -13.44 3.85 -4.51
N VAL A 5 -13.69 3.71 -3.20
CA VAL A 5 -13.09 2.62 -2.38
C VAL A 5 -14.03 2.01 -1.33
N ASP A 6 -15.32 2.37 -1.29
CA ASP A 6 -16.24 1.98 -0.21
C ASP A 6 -16.24 0.49 0.16
N ASN A 7 -16.15 -0.41 -0.84
CA ASN A 7 -16.13 -1.85 -0.58
C ASN A 7 -14.72 -2.43 -0.34
N ASN A 8 -13.67 -1.66 -0.61
CA ASN A 8 -12.28 -2.13 -0.57
C ASN A 8 -11.57 -1.78 0.75
N LEU A 9 -11.95 -0.67 1.38
CA LEU A 9 -11.35 -0.17 2.62
C LEU A 9 -12.40 0.05 3.70
N SER A 10 -13.37 -0.87 3.79
CA SER A 10 -14.55 -0.70 4.65
C SER A 10 -14.21 -0.59 6.13
N ASN A 11 -13.23 -1.36 6.62
CA ASN A 11 -12.82 -1.31 8.02
C ASN A 11 -12.04 -0.04 8.32
N THR A 12 -11.16 0.37 7.41
CA THR A 12 -10.41 1.63 7.48
C THR A 12 -11.39 2.82 7.52
N ILE A 13 -12.36 2.87 6.61
CA ILE A 13 -13.38 3.92 6.56
C ILE A 13 -14.22 3.92 7.84
N ALA A 14 -14.63 2.75 8.32
CA ALA A 14 -15.37 2.63 9.58
C ALA A 14 -14.55 3.17 10.76
N TYR A 15 -13.26 2.81 10.86
CA TYR A 15 -12.37 3.30 11.91
C TYR A 15 -12.22 4.83 11.83
N LEU A 16 -11.93 5.38 10.65
CA LEU A 16 -11.83 6.83 10.44
C LEU A 16 -13.14 7.54 10.82
N SER A 17 -14.30 6.95 10.53
CA SER A 17 -15.60 7.57 10.86
C SER A 17 -15.82 7.75 12.37
N GLU A 18 -15.15 6.94 13.21
CA GLU A 18 -15.29 6.97 14.67
C GLU A 18 -14.14 7.71 15.35
N TYR A 19 -12.92 7.63 14.81
CA TYR A 19 -11.69 8.06 15.49
C TYR A 19 -10.91 9.18 14.77
N LEU A 20 -11.40 9.70 13.64
CA LEU A 20 -10.77 10.85 12.97
C LEU A 20 -11.02 12.14 13.76
N GLU A 21 -9.94 12.79 14.20
CA GLU A 21 -10.00 14.01 14.99
C GLU A 21 -9.86 15.26 14.11
N ASP A 22 -8.97 15.23 13.11
CA ASP A 22 -8.74 16.36 12.22
C ASP A 22 -8.24 15.96 10.82
N ILE A 23 -8.43 16.86 9.87
CA ILE A 23 -7.91 16.77 8.50
C ILE A 23 -7.25 18.10 8.13
N GLU A 24 -5.95 18.07 7.85
CA GLU A 24 -5.16 19.24 7.48
C GLU A 24 -4.64 19.14 6.04
N LEU A 25 -4.54 20.28 5.36
CA LEU A 25 -3.84 20.39 4.08
C LEU A 25 -2.36 20.69 4.36
N MET A 26 -1.48 19.78 3.97
CA MET A 26 -0.04 20.01 3.96
C MET A 26 0.39 20.57 2.60
N VAL A 27 1.28 21.54 2.65
CA VAL A 27 1.92 22.14 1.47
C VAL A 27 3.42 22.07 1.68
N SER A 28 4.10 21.34 0.80
CA SER A 28 5.56 21.24 0.80
C SER A 28 6.07 21.57 -0.58
N GLU A 29 6.90 22.61 -0.69
CA GLU A 29 7.32 23.18 -1.98
C GLU A 29 6.10 23.47 -2.88
N ASP A 30 5.90 22.68 -3.94
CA ASP A 30 4.79 22.79 -4.90
C ASP A 30 3.85 21.57 -4.88
N THR A 31 3.95 20.71 -3.84
CA THR A 31 3.06 19.54 -3.68
C THR A 31 2.06 19.72 -2.56
N TYR A 32 0.93 19.03 -2.69
CA TYR A 32 -0.17 19.05 -1.74
C TYR A 32 -0.44 17.65 -1.23
N SER A 33 -0.67 17.53 0.07
CA SER A 33 -1.14 16.28 0.67
C SER A 33 -2.13 16.54 1.78
N ILE A 34 -2.91 15.52 2.11
CA ILE A 34 -3.85 15.57 3.23
C ILE A 34 -3.24 14.81 4.40
N LEU A 35 -3.15 15.46 5.55
CA LEU A 35 -2.78 14.84 6.82
C LEU A 35 -4.05 14.52 7.60
N TYR A 36 -4.19 13.26 8.00
CA TYR A 36 -5.25 12.76 8.85
C TYR A 36 -4.70 12.59 10.26
N THR A 37 -5.30 13.28 11.23
CA THR A 37 -5.03 13.06 12.66
C THR A 37 -6.07 12.09 13.20
N ILE A 38 -5.63 10.88 13.56
CA ILE A 38 -6.50 9.75 13.93
C ILE A 38 -6.18 9.34 15.37
N LYS A 39 -7.21 9.09 16.18
CA LYS A 39 -7.02 8.56 17.54
C LYS A 39 -6.87 7.04 17.53
N ASN A 40 -5.80 6.51 18.13
CA ASN A 40 -5.75 5.08 18.41
C ASN A 40 -6.63 4.71 19.63
N GLN A 41 -6.88 3.41 19.83
CA GLN A 41 -7.66 2.94 20.99
C GLN A 41 -7.04 3.32 22.35
N GLY A 42 -5.73 3.55 22.38
CA GLY A 42 -4.99 4.03 23.55
C GLY A 42 -5.10 5.54 23.81
N GLY A 43 -5.75 6.30 22.94
CA GLY A 43 -5.91 7.76 23.04
C GLY A 43 -4.72 8.58 22.52
N ALA A 44 -3.72 7.96 21.90
CA ALA A 44 -2.61 8.63 21.22
C ALA A 44 -3.02 9.05 19.79
N ASP A 45 -2.37 10.10 19.30
CA ASP A 45 -2.58 10.59 17.94
C ASP A 45 -1.67 9.84 16.96
N LEU A 46 -2.25 9.40 15.86
CA LEU A 46 -1.59 8.86 14.68
C LEU A 46 -1.74 9.84 13.53
N TYR A 47 -0.74 9.89 12.66
CA TYR A 47 -0.70 10.82 11.54
C TYR A 47 -0.59 10.02 10.25
N TYR A 48 -1.65 10.00 9.43
CA TYR A 48 -1.63 9.35 8.13
C TYR A 48 -1.63 10.39 7.02
N GLU A 49 -0.79 10.21 6.02
CA GLU A 49 -0.70 11.10 4.86
C GLU A 49 -1.33 10.44 3.65
N GLY A 50 -2.26 11.15 3.00
CA GLY A 50 -2.74 10.85 1.66
C GLY A 50 -2.23 11.90 0.67
N ARG A 51 -1.25 11.56 -0.18
CA ARG A 51 -0.69 12.53 -1.16
C ARG A 51 -1.65 12.80 -2.32
N ASN A 52 -1.40 13.87 -3.06
CA ASN A 52 -2.24 14.27 -4.19
C ASN A 52 -2.16 13.25 -5.35
N PRO A 53 -3.29 12.65 -5.78
CA PRO A 53 -3.32 11.68 -6.88
C PRO A 53 -3.01 12.29 -8.27
N LYS A 54 -2.84 13.61 -8.37
CA LYS A 54 -2.51 14.31 -9.62
C LYS A 54 -1.05 14.72 -9.74
N ASP A 55 -0.25 14.45 -8.72
CA ASP A 55 1.18 14.69 -8.79
C ASP A 55 1.83 13.70 -9.76
N SER A 56 2.83 14.16 -10.50
CA SER A 56 3.70 13.27 -11.27
C SER A 56 4.57 12.48 -10.30
N PHE A 57 4.70 11.18 -10.51
CA PHE A 57 5.66 10.33 -9.83
C PHE A 57 6.74 9.90 -10.81
N ASN A 58 7.84 9.34 -10.29
CA ASN A 58 8.92 8.79 -11.08
C ASN A 58 9.18 7.35 -10.62
N ASN A 59 8.67 6.38 -11.39
CA ASN A 59 8.91 4.95 -11.17
C ASN A 59 8.79 4.24 -12.52
N GLU A 60 9.89 4.20 -13.29
CA GLU A 60 9.89 3.76 -14.69
C GLU A 60 9.27 2.36 -14.88
N GLU A 61 9.61 1.42 -13.99
CA GLU A 61 9.11 0.04 -14.04
C GLU A 61 7.59 -0.01 -13.84
N LEU A 62 7.08 0.72 -12.84
CA LEU A 62 5.64 0.79 -12.58
C LEU A 62 4.91 1.55 -13.69
N GLU A 63 5.46 2.65 -14.18
CA GLU A 63 4.88 3.45 -15.27
C GLU A 63 4.68 2.62 -16.53
N SER A 64 5.68 1.81 -16.89
CA SER A 64 5.62 0.92 -18.05
C SER A 64 4.52 -0.14 -17.94
N SER A 65 4.21 -0.55 -16.70
CA SER A 65 3.29 -1.65 -16.38
C SER A 65 1.94 -1.19 -15.82
N TRP A 66 1.70 0.12 -15.69
CA TRP A 66 0.56 0.66 -14.95
C TRP A 66 -0.79 0.15 -15.47
N ARG A 67 -0.94 -0.01 -16.79
CA ARG A 67 -2.15 -0.52 -17.43
C ARG A 67 -2.46 -1.99 -17.13
N GLU A 68 -1.50 -2.75 -16.63
CA GLU A 68 -1.66 -4.15 -16.24
C GLU A 68 -2.08 -4.30 -14.76
N ILE A 69 -1.82 -3.29 -13.93
CA ILE A 69 -2.25 -3.28 -12.52
C ILE A 69 -3.78 -3.38 -12.40
N PRO A 70 -4.36 -4.08 -11.41
CA PRO A 70 -5.80 -4.14 -11.24
C PRO A 70 -6.47 -2.75 -11.24
N GLU A 71 -7.57 -2.62 -11.98
CA GLU A 71 -8.31 -1.35 -12.14
C GLU A 71 -8.72 -0.74 -10.80
N SER A 72 -9.08 -1.58 -9.82
CA SER A 72 -9.46 -1.13 -8.49
C SER A 72 -8.32 -0.39 -7.78
N ILE A 73 -7.08 -0.88 -7.90
CA ILE A 73 -5.86 -0.28 -7.35
C ILE A 73 -5.56 1.01 -8.08
N ARG A 74 -5.57 1.01 -9.41
CA ARG A 74 -5.40 2.24 -10.19
C ARG A 74 -6.42 3.31 -9.80
N ASN A 75 -7.69 2.94 -9.67
CA ASN A 75 -8.76 3.87 -9.33
C ASN A 75 -8.51 4.57 -7.99
N PHE A 76 -7.94 3.87 -7.00
CA PHE A 76 -7.50 4.49 -5.75
C PHE A 76 -6.41 5.54 -6.01
N TYR A 77 -5.32 5.15 -6.68
CA TYR A 77 -4.18 6.04 -6.91
C TYR A 77 -4.50 7.23 -7.83
N GLU A 78 -5.42 7.06 -8.78
CA GLU A 78 -5.77 8.12 -9.75
C GLU A 78 -6.87 9.08 -9.24
N ASN A 79 -7.66 8.68 -8.24
CA ASN A 79 -8.86 9.42 -7.83
C ASN A 79 -9.00 9.65 -6.32
N VAL A 80 -8.22 8.97 -5.49
CA VAL A 80 -8.30 9.07 -4.02
C VAL A 80 -7.03 9.72 -3.49
N HIS A 81 -5.92 8.97 -3.43
CA HIS A 81 -4.63 9.49 -2.98
C HIS A 81 -3.47 8.78 -3.68
N ASN A 82 -2.36 9.49 -3.85
CA ASN A 82 -1.08 8.86 -4.13
C ASN A 82 -0.49 8.29 -2.82
N GLY A 83 -0.93 7.10 -2.45
CA GLY A 83 -0.59 6.46 -1.17
C GLY A 83 -1.49 6.90 -0.02
N PHE A 84 -1.48 6.13 1.06
CA PHE A 84 -2.13 6.40 2.33
C PHE A 84 -1.41 5.61 3.43
N TYR A 85 -0.53 6.26 4.17
CA TYR A 85 0.45 5.62 5.06
C TYR A 85 0.75 6.47 6.29
N ASP A 86 1.33 5.86 7.32
CA ASP A 86 1.77 6.55 8.52
C ASP A 86 2.90 7.53 8.18
N TYR A 87 2.58 8.82 8.30
CA TYR A 87 3.46 9.94 7.96
C TYR A 87 4.77 9.93 8.77
N THR A 88 4.74 9.44 10.01
CA THR A 88 5.91 9.49 10.90
C THR A 88 6.95 8.43 10.58
N SER A 89 6.51 7.29 10.06
CA SER A 89 7.37 6.16 9.70
C SER A 89 7.57 5.98 8.20
N GLU A 90 6.82 6.73 7.38
CA GLU A 90 6.71 6.53 5.93
C GLU A 90 6.38 5.08 5.56
N SER A 91 5.52 4.44 6.35
CA SER A 91 5.19 3.02 6.24
C SER A 91 3.82 2.71 6.83
N MET A 92 3.52 1.43 7.06
CA MET A 92 2.24 0.94 7.57
C MET A 92 1.05 1.44 6.74
N GLY A 93 1.12 1.25 5.44
CA GLY A 93 0.09 1.75 4.55
C GLY A 93 0.36 1.49 3.08
N LEU A 94 -0.52 2.05 2.26
CA LEU A 94 -0.35 2.12 0.81
C LEU A 94 0.76 3.12 0.48
N MET A 95 1.83 2.65 -0.14
CA MET A 95 2.99 3.47 -0.47
C MET A 95 2.66 4.45 -1.61
N PRO A 96 3.23 5.66 -1.61
CA PRO A 96 3.13 6.52 -2.78
C PRO A 96 3.83 5.86 -3.99
N LEU A 97 3.36 6.16 -5.21
CA LEU A 97 3.74 5.47 -6.45
C LEU A 97 5.26 5.46 -6.71
N GLU A 98 5.94 6.55 -6.35
CA GLU A 98 7.40 6.69 -6.41
C GLU A 98 8.15 5.78 -5.42
N ALA A 99 7.50 5.32 -4.36
CA ALA A 99 8.07 4.46 -3.31
C ALA A 99 7.55 3.01 -3.38
N ILE A 100 6.69 2.68 -4.34
CA ILE A 100 6.26 1.29 -4.56
C ILE A 100 7.46 0.45 -4.95
N THR A 101 7.68 -0.63 -4.19
CA THR A 101 8.83 -1.50 -4.36
C THR A 101 8.66 -2.41 -5.58
N TYR A 102 9.56 -2.31 -6.55
CA TYR A 102 9.66 -3.27 -7.64
C TYR A 102 10.43 -4.50 -7.19
N PHE A 103 9.82 -5.68 -7.23
CA PHE A 103 10.46 -6.89 -6.70
C PHE A 103 11.53 -7.47 -7.62
N GLY A 104 11.50 -7.11 -8.90
CA GLY A 104 12.48 -7.54 -9.90
C GLY A 104 13.71 -6.65 -9.98
N ASP A 105 13.87 -5.69 -9.07
CA ASP A 105 15.06 -4.85 -8.97
C ASP A 105 16.26 -5.72 -8.60
N ASP A 106 17.27 -5.77 -9.47
CA ASP A 106 18.47 -6.57 -9.29
C ASP A 106 19.33 -6.06 -8.11
N ASP A 107 19.14 -4.81 -7.66
CA ASP A 107 19.81 -4.25 -6.48
C ASP A 107 19.12 -4.68 -5.15
N LEU A 108 17.92 -5.27 -5.20
CA LEU A 108 17.20 -5.78 -4.03
C LEU A 108 17.46 -7.29 -3.82
N GLU A 109 18.28 -7.59 -2.82
CA GLU A 109 18.50 -8.98 -2.39
C GLU A 109 17.41 -9.44 -1.42
N TRP A 110 16.50 -10.26 -1.92
CA TRP A 110 15.50 -10.95 -1.11
C TRP A 110 16.11 -12.17 -0.40
N GLY A 111 16.87 -11.94 0.68
CA GLY A 111 17.59 -13.00 1.41
C GLY A 111 16.72 -14.21 1.83
N ILE A 112 15.41 -14.04 1.95
CA ILE A 112 14.48 -15.16 2.26
C ILE A 112 14.39 -16.21 1.17
N ILE A 113 14.68 -15.87 -0.09
CA ILE A 113 14.38 -16.73 -1.25
C ILE A 113 15.10 -18.07 -1.13
N ASP A 114 16.36 -18.02 -0.68
CA ASP A 114 17.19 -19.21 -0.49
C ASP A 114 16.77 -20.03 0.75
N GLU A 115 15.99 -19.43 1.65
CA GLU A 115 15.55 -20.03 2.92
C GLU A 115 14.09 -20.54 2.87
N LEU A 116 13.39 -20.39 1.74
CA LEU A 116 12.00 -20.80 1.62
C LEU A 116 11.83 -22.32 1.70
N GLU A 117 10.83 -22.77 2.45
CA GLU A 117 10.44 -24.17 2.51
C GLU A 117 9.82 -24.64 1.18
N GLU A 118 9.11 -23.74 0.50
CA GLU A 118 8.51 -23.96 -0.81
C GLU A 118 8.99 -22.91 -1.82
N PRO A 119 9.19 -23.29 -3.10
CA PRO A 119 9.65 -22.34 -4.13
C PRO A 119 8.68 -21.16 -4.29
N ILE A 120 9.23 -20.02 -4.70
CA ILE A 120 8.44 -18.81 -5.00
C ILE A 120 7.38 -19.12 -6.07
N ARG A 121 6.17 -18.62 -5.86
CA ARG A 121 5.01 -18.84 -6.75
C ARG A 121 4.54 -17.59 -7.51
N ILE A 122 5.25 -16.47 -7.36
CA ILE A 122 5.04 -15.23 -8.13
C ILE A 122 6.25 -14.94 -9.00
N ASN A 123 6.05 -14.19 -10.09
CA ASN A 123 7.13 -13.68 -10.91
C ASN A 123 7.59 -12.32 -10.37
N LEU A 124 8.81 -12.25 -9.82
CA LEU A 124 9.33 -11.01 -9.22
C LEU A 124 9.41 -9.85 -10.22
N LYS A 125 9.68 -10.17 -11.51
CA LYS A 125 9.80 -9.15 -12.57
C LYS A 125 8.49 -8.50 -12.96
N THR A 126 7.36 -9.08 -12.54
CA THR A 126 6.02 -8.55 -12.75
C THR A 126 5.35 -8.18 -11.42
N SER A 127 6.12 -8.16 -10.33
CA SER A 127 5.62 -7.96 -8.96
C SER A 127 5.99 -6.59 -8.39
N PHE A 128 5.00 -5.93 -7.78
CA PHE A 128 5.13 -4.63 -7.12
C PHE A 128 4.50 -4.65 -5.72
N GLY A 129 5.24 -4.18 -4.71
CA GLY A 129 4.78 -4.03 -3.33
C GLY A 129 4.06 -2.70 -3.09
N PHE A 130 2.73 -2.71 -3.16
CA PHE A 130 1.90 -1.50 -3.02
C PHE A 130 1.65 -1.09 -1.57
N PHE A 131 1.75 -2.01 -0.64
CA PHE A 131 1.68 -1.76 0.80
C PHE A 131 3.02 -2.15 1.42
N SER A 132 3.49 -1.39 2.42
CA SER A 132 4.65 -1.75 3.25
C SER A 132 4.32 -1.53 4.72
N ASN A 133 4.83 -2.40 5.59
CA ASN A 133 4.81 -2.17 7.05
C ASN A 133 6.11 -1.56 7.59
N GLY A 134 7.06 -1.19 6.73
CA GLY A 134 8.36 -0.62 7.12
C GLY A 134 9.35 -1.64 7.71
N MET A 135 8.96 -2.91 7.86
CA MET A 135 9.77 -3.97 8.46
C MET A 135 10.03 -5.14 7.49
N GLY A 136 9.94 -4.87 6.19
CA GLY A 136 10.19 -5.85 5.12
C GLY A 136 8.99 -6.74 4.79
N SER A 137 7.77 -6.39 5.21
CA SER A 137 6.54 -7.04 4.73
C SER A 137 5.80 -6.14 3.75
N TYR A 138 5.25 -6.77 2.71
CA TYR A 138 4.55 -6.09 1.64
C TYR A 138 3.26 -6.83 1.26
N ILE A 139 2.29 -6.09 0.75
CA ILE A 139 1.19 -6.67 -0.03
C ILE A 139 1.49 -6.38 -1.50
N ALA A 140 1.85 -7.44 -2.23
CA ALA A 140 2.39 -7.34 -3.57
C ALA A 140 1.40 -7.83 -4.63
N ILE A 141 1.40 -7.15 -5.77
CA ILE A 141 0.68 -7.51 -6.99
C ILE A 141 1.67 -8.01 -8.01
N ASP A 142 1.53 -9.28 -8.40
CA ASP A 142 2.09 -9.81 -9.64
C ASP A 142 1.05 -9.59 -10.75
N TYR A 143 1.31 -8.65 -11.67
CA TYR A 143 0.30 -8.27 -12.67
C TYR A 143 0.00 -9.39 -13.69
N GLU A 144 0.84 -10.42 -13.81
CA GLU A 144 0.54 -11.62 -14.60
C GLU A 144 -0.36 -12.61 -13.84
N ASN A 145 -0.50 -12.44 -12.52
CA ASN A 145 -1.25 -13.31 -11.62
C ASN A 145 -2.16 -12.54 -10.63
N CYS A 146 -2.87 -11.51 -11.11
CA CYS A 146 -3.67 -10.61 -10.27
C CYS A 146 -5.19 -10.67 -10.51
N LYS A 147 -5.70 -11.73 -11.16
CA LYS A 147 -7.14 -11.86 -11.46
C LYS A 147 -7.97 -11.73 -10.17
N ASN A 148 -9.04 -10.93 -10.21
CA ASN A 148 -9.89 -10.64 -9.03
C ASN A 148 -9.10 -10.07 -7.83
N ASN A 149 -8.13 -9.18 -8.10
CA ASN A 149 -7.23 -8.58 -7.09
C ASN A 149 -6.46 -9.64 -6.27
N ASN A 150 -6.11 -10.75 -6.92
CA ASN A 150 -5.21 -11.74 -6.34
C ASN A 150 -3.86 -11.09 -6.04
N ALA A 151 -3.34 -11.33 -4.84
CA ALA A 151 -2.12 -10.74 -4.34
C ALA A 151 -1.30 -11.76 -3.54
N THR A 152 -0.10 -11.33 -3.16
CA THR A 152 0.79 -12.06 -2.26
C THR A 152 1.14 -11.19 -1.07
N PHE A 153 0.94 -11.71 0.13
CA PHE A 153 1.57 -11.13 1.31
C PHE A 153 2.99 -11.66 1.39
N TRP A 154 3.96 -10.78 1.12
CA TRP A 154 5.38 -11.04 1.18
C TRP A 154 5.94 -10.60 2.52
N SER A 155 6.91 -11.35 3.05
CA SER A 155 7.59 -11.03 4.30
C SER A 155 9.04 -11.44 4.18
N ALA A 156 9.96 -10.52 4.46
CA ALA A 156 11.40 -10.77 4.52
C ALA A 156 11.84 -11.72 5.67
N LYS A 157 10.91 -12.43 6.31
CA LYS A 157 11.19 -13.33 7.45
C LYS A 157 10.48 -14.68 7.35
N SER A 158 9.64 -14.91 6.35
CA SER A 158 8.77 -16.09 6.32
C SER A 158 8.28 -16.42 4.92
N GLN A 159 7.83 -17.66 4.71
CA GLN A 159 7.15 -18.08 3.49
C GLN A 159 6.05 -17.08 3.08
N PRO A 160 6.04 -16.59 1.81
CA PRO A 160 4.98 -15.72 1.34
C PRO A 160 3.62 -16.41 1.41
N LYS A 161 2.57 -15.65 1.77
CA LYS A 161 1.19 -16.12 1.70
C LYS A 161 0.62 -15.73 0.35
N TYR A 162 0.40 -16.73 -0.49
CA TYR A 162 -0.17 -16.56 -1.83
C TYR A 162 -1.70 -16.60 -1.81
N ASN A 163 -2.30 -16.15 -2.91
CA ASN A 163 -3.74 -16.20 -3.14
C ASN A 163 -4.57 -15.41 -2.11
N VAL A 164 -4.00 -14.32 -1.61
CA VAL A 164 -4.70 -13.39 -0.73
C VAL A 164 -5.45 -12.36 -1.58
N HIS A 165 -6.53 -11.79 -1.06
CA HIS A 165 -7.22 -10.67 -1.72
C HIS A 165 -6.56 -9.36 -1.32
N PHE A 166 -6.06 -8.60 -2.29
CA PHE A 166 -5.28 -7.37 -2.08
C PHE A 166 -5.95 -6.43 -1.06
N TRP A 167 -7.17 -6.01 -1.36
CA TRP A 167 -7.88 -5.01 -0.55
C TRP A 167 -8.23 -5.52 0.84
N ASN A 168 -8.53 -6.80 1.00
CA ASN A 168 -8.85 -7.35 2.32
C ASN A 168 -7.64 -7.27 3.24
N PHE A 169 -6.46 -7.60 2.72
CA PHE A 169 -5.22 -7.51 3.49
C PHE A 169 -4.83 -6.05 3.73
N VAL A 170 -4.94 -5.17 2.73
CA VAL A 170 -4.64 -3.74 2.92
C VAL A 170 -5.53 -3.14 4.00
N ASP A 171 -6.84 -3.38 3.93
CA ASP A 171 -7.82 -2.85 4.88
C ASP A 171 -7.56 -3.38 6.31
N GLU A 172 -7.24 -4.67 6.45
CA GLU A 172 -6.90 -5.28 7.75
C GLU A 172 -5.59 -4.70 8.32
N TRP A 173 -4.54 -4.59 7.51
CA TRP A 173 -3.23 -4.14 7.99
C TRP A 173 -3.18 -2.65 8.31
N ILE A 174 -3.93 -1.81 7.59
CA ILE A 174 -4.08 -0.39 7.96
C ILE A 174 -4.75 -0.28 9.33
N VAL A 175 -5.82 -1.04 9.58
CA VAL A 175 -6.50 -1.03 10.89
C VAL A 175 -5.59 -1.56 11.99
N ILE A 176 -4.78 -2.60 11.75
CA ILE A 176 -3.73 -3.02 12.70
C ILE A 176 -2.74 -1.87 12.99
N GLY A 177 -2.41 -1.08 11.97
CA GLY A 177 -1.59 0.12 12.14
C GLY A 177 -2.27 1.26 12.92
N PHE A 178 -3.59 1.22 13.09
CA PHE A 178 -4.35 2.18 13.89
C PHE A 178 -4.47 1.80 15.37
N GLU A 179 -4.23 0.52 15.72
CA GLU A 179 -4.39 -0.02 17.09
C GLU A 179 -3.09 0.05 17.90
#